data_AF-A0A2V1H264-F1
#
_entry.id   AF-A0A2V1H264-F1
#
_cell.length_a   1.000
_cell.length_b   1.000
_cell.length_c   1.000
_cell.angle_alpha   90.00
_cell.angle_beta   90.00
_cell.angle_gamma   90.00
#
_symmetry.space_group_name_H-M   'P 1'
#
loop_
_entity.id
_entity.type
_entity.pdbx_description
1 polymer ?
#
loop_
_entity_poly.entity_id
_entity_poly.type
_entity_poly.pdbx_seq_one_letter_code
_entity_poly.pdbx_strand_id
1 'polypeptide(L)'
;MWLVFFDLDQTLICAAHELGRLSETQKKNLNQSISFQVKSPTSKKGIVEITTHPLYQIPHYIFFKELSKKEDHLLFFMTAATYQPSSITQMIKSFFSISDQDLSSYFEKSNIINREMLTYFYKERRKNTKKTVALKKKEMMLYWIELFEDPHEAVSTLASNQTTFLIDDNLDNLLAAENSSINYIDSTKAAYQQYLKILLSKIP
;
A
#
# COMPACT_ATOMS: atom_id res chain seq x y z
N MET A 1 -2.65 14.02 -12.30
CA MET A 1 -2.78 13.47 -10.94
C MET A 1 -1.91 12.24 -10.78
N TRP A 2 -1.02 12.25 -9.80
CA TRP A 2 -0.15 11.12 -9.46
C TRP A 2 -0.87 10.15 -8.54
N LEU A 3 -0.78 8.85 -8.82
CA LEU A 3 -1.33 7.80 -7.99
C LEU A 3 -0.20 7.01 -7.36
N VAL A 4 -0.10 7.06 -6.02
CA VAL A 4 0.93 6.35 -5.26
C VAL A 4 0.27 5.28 -4.41
N PHE A 5 0.62 4.04 -4.73
CA PHE A 5 0.05 2.84 -4.15
C PHE A 5 1.10 2.16 -3.27
N PHE A 6 0.91 2.18 -1.96
CA PHE A 6 1.74 1.42 -1.02
C PHE A 6 1.02 0.14 -0.63
N ASP A 7 1.66 -0.99 -0.86
CA ASP A 7 1.36 -2.18 -0.07
C ASP A 7 1.68 -1.93 1.42
N LEU A 8 0.93 -2.57 2.30
CA LEU A 8 1.07 -2.45 3.74
C LEU A 8 1.97 -3.55 4.29
N ASP A 9 1.67 -4.81 3.98
CA ASP A 9 2.23 -5.99 4.64
C ASP A 9 3.60 -6.35 4.07
N GLN A 10 4.64 -6.29 4.89
CA GLN A 10 6.06 -6.44 4.53
C GLN A 10 6.61 -5.29 3.68
N THR A 11 5.80 -4.30 3.32
CA THR A 11 6.28 -3.05 2.71
C THR A 11 6.38 -1.91 3.72
N LEU A 12 5.28 -1.55 4.39
CA LEU A 12 5.24 -0.51 5.43
C LEU A 12 5.39 -1.10 6.83
N ILE A 13 4.80 -2.25 7.08
CA ILE A 13 4.78 -2.90 8.39
C ILE A 13 5.15 -4.37 8.27
N CYS A 14 5.52 -5.00 9.37
CA CYS A 14 5.59 -6.46 9.46
C CYS A 14 4.79 -6.94 10.67
N ALA A 15 3.91 -7.91 10.46
CA ALA A 15 3.28 -8.62 11.58
C ALA A 15 4.33 -9.43 12.34
N ALA A 16 4.22 -9.48 13.67
CA ALA A 16 5.20 -10.14 14.54
C ALA A 16 5.40 -11.64 14.21
N HIS A 17 4.37 -12.32 13.69
CA HIS A 17 4.44 -13.72 13.29
C HIS A 17 5.03 -13.94 11.88
N GLU A 18 5.29 -12.86 11.13
CA GLU A 18 5.78 -12.91 9.74
C GLU A 18 7.22 -12.39 9.60
N LEU A 19 7.91 -12.12 10.72
CA LEU A 19 9.28 -11.58 10.73
C LEU A 19 10.28 -12.43 9.92
N GLY A 20 10.06 -13.74 9.86
CA GLY A 20 10.90 -14.67 9.09
C GLY A 20 10.81 -14.52 7.57
N ARG A 21 9.80 -13.82 7.05
CA ARG A 21 9.61 -13.59 5.62
C ARG A 21 10.39 -12.41 5.06
N LEU A 22 10.82 -11.50 5.92
CA LEU A 22 11.49 -10.28 5.50
C LEU A 22 12.82 -10.58 4.80
N SER A 23 13.13 -9.81 3.77
CA SER A 23 14.44 -9.76 3.15
C SER A 23 15.48 -9.19 4.12
N GLU A 24 16.76 -9.44 3.86
CA GLU A 24 17.85 -8.88 4.67
C GLU A 24 17.85 -7.35 4.70
N THR A 25 17.44 -6.70 3.60
CA THR A 25 17.29 -5.24 3.55
C THR A 25 16.18 -4.78 4.49
N GLN A 26 15.01 -5.45 4.45
CA GLN A 26 13.88 -5.11 5.30
C GLN A 26 14.18 -5.34 6.77
N LYS A 27 14.83 -6.46 7.13
CA LYS A 27 15.25 -6.75 8.51
C LYS A 27 16.14 -5.65 9.10
N LYS A 28 17.08 -5.12 8.31
CA LYS A 28 17.95 -3.99 8.74
C LYS A 28 17.18 -2.70 9.01
N ASN A 29 15.99 -2.56 8.44
CA ASN A 29 15.16 -1.36 8.55
C ASN A 29 13.89 -1.58 9.39
N LEU A 30 13.75 -2.74 10.02
CA LEU A 30 12.66 -3.07 10.92
C LEU A 30 12.90 -2.45 12.29
N ASN A 31 11.93 -1.70 12.81
CA ASN A 31 11.97 -1.19 14.17
C ASN A 31 11.04 -1.99 15.09
N GLN A 32 11.57 -2.99 15.79
CA GLN A 32 10.79 -3.81 16.72
C GLN A 32 10.53 -3.13 18.09
N SER A 33 11.21 -2.02 18.40
CA SER A 33 11.01 -1.29 19.66
C SER A 33 9.66 -0.57 19.72
N ILE A 34 9.03 -0.37 18.57
CA ILE A 34 7.71 0.24 18.42
C ILE A 34 6.77 -0.83 17.87
N SER A 35 5.56 -0.88 18.41
CA SER A 35 4.55 -1.82 17.94
C SER A 35 3.16 -1.22 18.02
N PHE A 36 2.25 -1.76 17.21
CA PHE A 36 0.84 -1.38 17.22
C PHE A 36 -0.01 -2.62 16.99
N GLN A 37 -1.14 -2.70 17.70
CA GLN A 37 -2.10 -3.80 17.56
C GLN A 37 -3.20 -3.40 16.58
N VAL A 38 -3.24 -4.11 15.45
CA VAL A 38 -4.25 -3.90 14.40
C VAL A 38 -5.36 -4.93 14.55
N LYS A 39 -6.61 -4.47 14.50
CA LYS A 39 -7.79 -5.35 14.54
C LYS A 39 -8.04 -5.99 13.18
N SER A 40 -8.17 -7.31 13.17
CA SER A 40 -8.47 -8.12 11.99
C SER A 40 -9.68 -9.02 12.27
N PRO A 41 -10.82 -8.79 11.61
CA PRO A 41 -11.97 -9.70 11.68
C PRO A 41 -11.61 -11.04 11.05
N THR A 42 -11.98 -12.12 11.73
CA THR A 42 -11.82 -13.49 11.26
C THR A 42 -13.18 -14.19 11.27
N SER A 43 -13.44 -15.04 10.28
CA SER A 43 -14.72 -15.75 10.15
C SER A 43 -14.99 -16.75 11.28
N LYS A 44 -13.96 -17.16 12.04
CA LYS A 44 -14.05 -18.22 13.05
C LYS A 44 -13.94 -17.75 14.50
N LYS A 45 -13.32 -16.58 14.77
CA LYS A 45 -12.97 -16.15 16.14
C LYS A 45 -13.39 -14.71 16.46
N GLY A 46 -14.18 -14.05 15.62
CA GLY A 46 -14.46 -12.62 15.77
C GLY A 46 -13.22 -11.78 15.43
N ILE A 47 -12.99 -10.69 16.18
CA ILE A 47 -11.86 -9.78 15.97
C ILE A 47 -10.61 -10.34 16.66
N VAL A 48 -9.53 -10.50 15.89
CA VAL A 48 -8.19 -10.86 16.39
C VAL A 48 -7.31 -9.63 16.31
N GLU A 49 -6.50 -9.39 17.34
CA GLU A 49 -5.49 -8.34 17.35
C GLU A 49 -4.15 -8.89 16.86
N ILE A 50 -3.56 -8.21 15.89
CA ILE A 50 -2.28 -8.58 15.29
C ILE A 50 -1.27 -7.50 15.65
N THR A 51 -0.21 -7.88 16.36
CA THR A 51 0.92 -6.99 16.64
C THR A 51 1.75 -6.79 15.38
N THR A 52 2.02 -5.53 15.06
CA THR A 52 2.78 -5.11 13.89
C THR A 52 3.91 -4.17 14.30
N HIS A 53 4.95 -4.12 13.47
CA HIS A 53 6.12 -3.26 13.64
C HIS A 53 6.39 -2.49 12.34
N PRO A 54 6.84 -1.23 12.38
CA PRO A 54 7.13 -0.48 11.17
C PRO A 54 8.44 -0.95 10.51
N LEU A 55 8.42 -0.98 9.18
CA LEU A 55 9.59 -1.08 8.32
C LEU A 55 9.96 0.32 7.84
N TYR A 56 11.26 0.56 7.63
CA TYR A 56 11.78 1.82 7.07
C TYR A 56 11.18 3.09 7.71
N GLN A 57 10.98 3.08 9.04
CA GLN A 57 10.21 4.11 9.74
C GLN A 57 10.65 5.55 9.40
N ILE A 58 11.95 5.83 9.50
CA ILE A 58 12.50 7.17 9.20
C ILE A 58 12.41 7.49 7.70
N PRO A 59 12.86 6.61 6.77
CA PRO A 59 12.65 6.84 5.34
C PRO A 59 11.19 7.09 4.94
N HIS A 60 10.23 6.33 5.48
CA HIS A 60 8.81 6.51 5.19
C HIS A 60 8.25 7.79 5.78
N TYR A 61 8.62 8.15 7.03
CA TYR A 61 8.27 9.46 7.59
C TYR A 61 8.71 10.61 6.68
N ILE A 62 9.99 10.61 6.27
CA ILE A 62 10.53 11.63 5.36
C ILE A 62 9.75 11.63 4.04
N PHE A 63 9.50 10.46 3.47
CA PHE A 63 8.77 10.35 2.22
C PHE A 63 7.36 10.92 2.32
N PHE A 64 6.58 10.51 3.32
CA PHE A 64 5.20 10.98 3.48
C PHE A 64 5.12 12.45 3.84
N LYS A 65 6.06 12.96 4.63
CA LYS A 65 6.16 14.39 4.96
C LYS A 65 6.41 15.27 3.75
N GLU A 66 7.29 14.84 2.84
CA GLU A 66 7.53 15.58 1.61
C GLU A 66 6.38 15.42 0.62
N LEU A 67 5.83 14.19 0.50
CA LEU A 67 4.67 13.93 -0.35
C LEU A 67 3.45 14.75 0.09
N SER A 68 3.21 14.93 1.39
CA SER A 68 2.05 15.70 1.88
C SER A 68 2.09 17.19 1.52
N LYS A 69 3.24 17.70 1.06
CA LYS A 69 3.42 19.09 0.59
C LYS A 69 3.27 19.21 -0.93
N LYS A 70 3.19 18.08 -1.66
CA LYS A 70 3.04 18.04 -3.11
C LYS A 70 1.60 18.28 -3.51
N GLU A 71 1.41 18.75 -4.74
CA GLU A 71 0.10 18.97 -5.33
C GLU A 71 -0.24 17.82 -6.30
N ASP A 72 -1.53 17.68 -6.60
CA ASP A 72 -2.01 16.76 -7.65
C ASP A 72 -1.58 15.29 -7.47
N HIS A 73 -1.66 14.75 -6.24
CA HIS A 73 -1.45 13.33 -5.97
C HIS A 73 -2.51 12.72 -5.06
N LEU A 74 -2.68 11.40 -5.19
CA LEU A 74 -3.45 10.57 -4.28
C LEU A 74 -2.56 9.46 -3.73
N LEU A 75 -2.66 9.25 -2.41
CA LEU A 75 -1.99 8.17 -1.70
C LEU A 75 -2.99 7.10 -1.31
N PHE A 76 -2.64 5.85 -1.62
CA PHE A 76 -3.40 4.66 -1.32
C PHE A 76 -2.55 3.69 -0.49
N PHE A 77 -3.10 3.21 0.61
CA PHE A 77 -2.55 2.11 1.38
C PHE A 77 -3.38 0.86 1.14
N MET A 78 -2.73 -0.18 0.65
CA MET A 78 -3.37 -1.42 0.21
C MET A 78 -2.91 -2.59 1.05
N THR A 79 -3.81 -3.53 1.31
CA THR A 79 -3.46 -4.76 2.00
C THR A 79 -4.33 -5.92 1.54
N ALA A 80 -3.71 -7.09 1.38
CA ALA A 80 -4.41 -8.36 1.19
C ALA A 80 -4.90 -8.98 2.53
N ALA A 81 -4.65 -8.32 3.65
CA ALA A 81 -5.24 -8.66 4.93
C ALA A 81 -6.65 -8.06 5.10
N THR A 82 -7.36 -8.55 6.11
CA THR A 82 -8.71 -8.11 6.47
C THR A 82 -8.69 -7.05 7.57
N TYR A 83 -7.59 -6.32 7.75
CA TYR A 83 -7.51 -5.30 8.81
C TYR A 83 -8.65 -4.28 8.69
N GLN A 84 -9.13 -3.81 9.84
CA GLN A 84 -10.09 -2.73 9.89
C GLN A 84 -9.44 -1.42 9.42
N PRO A 85 -10.03 -0.68 8.46
CA PRO A 85 -9.43 0.54 7.92
C PRO A 85 -9.07 1.59 8.98
N SER A 86 -9.94 1.80 9.96
CA SER A 86 -9.67 2.74 11.07
C SER A 86 -8.45 2.35 11.90
N SER A 87 -8.22 1.05 12.13
CA SER A 87 -7.03 0.56 12.82
C SER A 87 -5.77 0.72 11.96
N ILE A 88 -5.85 0.56 10.63
CA ILE A 88 -4.73 0.85 9.73
C ILE A 88 -4.35 2.33 9.82
N THR A 89 -5.32 3.25 9.72
CA THR A 89 -5.04 4.70 9.79
C THR A 89 -4.38 5.07 11.12
N GLN A 90 -4.88 4.56 12.24
CA GLN A 90 -4.27 4.81 13.56
C GLN A 90 -2.85 4.26 13.67
N MET A 91 -2.61 3.06 13.13
CA MET A 91 -1.27 2.46 13.09
C MET A 91 -0.30 3.28 12.25
N ILE A 92 -0.70 3.68 11.03
CA ILE A 92 0.14 4.48 10.12
C ILE A 92 0.51 5.80 10.79
N LYS A 93 -0.46 6.47 11.44
CA LYS A 93 -0.20 7.67 12.25
C LYS A 93 0.81 7.41 13.35
N SER A 94 0.58 6.37 14.14
CA SER A 94 1.46 6.01 15.27
C SER A 94 2.90 5.76 14.84
N PHE A 95 3.11 5.15 13.67
CA PHE A 95 4.46 4.82 13.20
C PHE A 95 5.13 5.96 12.42
N PHE A 96 4.37 6.66 11.58
CA PHE A 96 4.92 7.51 10.54
C PHE A 96 4.48 8.97 10.62
N SER A 97 3.73 9.41 11.65
CA SER A 97 3.53 10.84 11.87
C SER A 97 4.58 11.44 12.82
N ILE A 98 5.15 10.66 13.75
CA ILE A 98 6.19 11.10 14.71
C ILE A 98 5.83 12.47 15.34
N SER A 99 4.62 12.58 15.88
CA SER A 99 4.06 13.82 16.47
C SER A 99 3.80 14.98 15.50
N ASP A 100 3.98 14.78 14.19
CA ASP A 100 3.63 15.75 13.14
C ASP A 100 2.10 15.73 12.90
N GLN A 101 1.42 16.83 13.26
CA GLN A 101 -0.03 16.94 13.17
C GLN A 101 -0.54 17.11 11.74
N ASP A 102 0.25 17.78 10.89
CA ASP A 102 -0.10 17.96 9.48
C ASP A 102 -0.05 16.60 8.76
N LEU A 103 0.98 15.83 9.05
CA LEU A 103 1.13 14.48 8.49
C LEU A 103 0.06 13.51 9.02
N SER A 104 -0.32 13.65 10.30
CA SER A 104 -1.47 12.93 10.86
C SER A 104 -2.77 13.27 10.12
N SER A 105 -3.03 14.55 9.87
CA SER A 105 -4.21 15.00 9.12
C SER A 105 -4.18 14.52 7.66
N TYR A 106 -3.00 14.45 7.06
CA TYR A 106 -2.79 13.90 5.73
C TYR A 106 -3.17 12.40 5.67
N PHE A 107 -2.78 11.60 6.66
CA PHE A 107 -3.16 10.18 6.72
C PHE A 107 -4.67 9.95 6.92
N GLU A 108 -5.39 10.83 7.63
CA GLU A 108 -6.87 10.72 7.71
C GLU A 108 -7.56 10.87 6.35
N LYS A 109 -6.95 11.64 5.46
CA LYS A 109 -7.48 11.88 4.10
C LYS A 109 -6.99 10.85 3.09
N SER A 110 -6.04 9.99 3.47
CA SER A 110 -5.51 8.95 2.59
C SER A 110 -6.50 7.81 2.39
N ASN A 111 -6.37 7.11 1.27
CA ASN A 111 -7.28 6.04 0.91
C ASN A 111 -6.76 4.71 1.46
N ILE A 112 -7.59 3.99 2.22
CA ILE A 112 -7.28 2.63 2.68
C ILE A 112 -8.10 1.63 1.87
N ILE A 113 -7.42 0.65 1.29
CA ILE A 113 -8.05 -0.42 0.52
C ILE A 113 -7.62 -1.75 1.14
N ASN A 114 -8.59 -2.45 1.73
CA ASN A 114 -8.34 -3.77 2.29
C ASN A 114 -8.87 -4.88 1.38
N ARG A 115 -8.62 -6.12 1.77
CA ARG A 115 -9.02 -7.28 0.97
C ARG A 115 -10.52 -7.40 0.73
N GLU A 116 -11.37 -6.97 1.66
CA GLU A 116 -12.82 -7.06 1.47
C GLU A 116 -13.27 -6.14 0.34
N MET A 117 -12.78 -4.89 0.32
CA MET A 117 -13.00 -3.95 -0.77
C MET A 117 -12.48 -4.50 -2.10
N LEU A 118 -11.23 -4.98 -2.12
CA LEU A 118 -10.65 -5.60 -3.33
C LEU A 118 -11.51 -6.77 -3.84
N THR A 119 -12.02 -7.62 -2.94
CA THR A 119 -12.86 -8.76 -3.30
C THR A 119 -14.22 -8.33 -3.85
N TYR A 120 -14.82 -7.31 -3.24
CA TYR A 120 -16.11 -6.77 -3.67
C TYR A 120 -16.03 -6.22 -5.10
N PHE A 121 -15.09 -5.30 -5.37
CA PHE A 121 -14.93 -4.70 -6.69
C PHE A 121 -14.62 -5.74 -7.77
N TYR A 122 -13.84 -6.75 -7.41
CA TYR A 122 -13.57 -7.88 -8.30
C TYR A 122 -14.85 -8.65 -8.68
N LYS A 123 -15.69 -8.99 -7.70
CA LYS A 123 -16.94 -9.72 -7.93
C LYS A 123 -17.94 -8.91 -8.74
N GLU A 124 -18.07 -7.61 -8.46
CA GLU A 124 -18.99 -6.74 -9.20
C GLU A 124 -18.60 -6.63 -10.68
N ARG A 125 -17.32 -6.48 -11.03
CA ARG A 125 -16.91 -6.45 -12.45
C ARG A 125 -17.08 -7.81 -13.15
N ARG A 126 -16.88 -8.94 -12.44
CA ARG A 126 -17.14 -10.28 -12.99
C ARG A 126 -18.59 -10.52 -13.37
N LYS A 127 -19.56 -9.91 -12.66
CA LYS A 127 -20.97 -9.93 -13.10
C LYS A 127 -21.13 -9.26 -14.46
N ASN A 128 -20.26 -8.31 -14.80
CA ASN A 128 -20.23 -7.59 -16.07
C ASN A 128 -19.26 -8.17 -17.12
N THR A 129 -18.40 -9.13 -16.77
CA THR A 129 -17.41 -9.72 -17.70
C THR A 129 -17.31 -11.25 -17.55
N LYS A 130 -17.68 -11.98 -18.60
CA LYS A 130 -17.76 -13.47 -18.66
C LYS A 130 -16.42 -14.23 -18.50
N LYS A 131 -15.31 -13.58 -18.10
CA LYS A 131 -14.00 -14.24 -17.98
C LYS A 131 -13.62 -14.50 -16.52
N THR A 132 -13.64 -15.78 -16.19
CA THR A 132 -13.38 -16.35 -14.87
C THR A 132 -11.92 -16.81 -14.79
N VAL A 133 -10.96 -15.91 -14.57
CA VAL A 133 -9.63 -16.34 -14.11
C VAL A 133 -9.57 -16.10 -12.62
N ALA A 134 -9.51 -17.16 -11.81
CA ALA A 134 -9.38 -17.03 -10.36
C ALA A 134 -8.03 -16.38 -10.03
N LEU A 135 -8.00 -15.04 -9.93
CA LEU A 135 -6.79 -14.36 -9.49
C LEU A 135 -6.48 -14.77 -8.05
N LYS A 136 -5.22 -15.08 -7.79
CA LYS A 136 -4.75 -15.37 -6.43
C LYS A 136 -4.93 -14.10 -5.60
N LYS A 137 -5.12 -14.24 -4.27
CA LYS A 137 -5.29 -13.09 -3.34
C LYS A 137 -4.25 -11.98 -3.51
N LYS A 138 -3.04 -12.33 -3.98
CA LYS A 138 -1.92 -11.41 -4.22
C LYS A 138 -2.16 -10.47 -5.41
N GLU A 139 -2.73 -10.97 -6.51
CA GLU A 139 -2.89 -10.22 -7.76
C GLU A 139 -4.09 -9.24 -7.74
N MET A 140 -4.89 -9.27 -6.67
CA MET A 140 -6.06 -8.40 -6.51
C MET A 140 -5.71 -6.92 -6.37
N MET A 141 -4.49 -6.64 -5.88
CA MET A 141 -4.01 -5.29 -5.66
C MET A 141 -3.72 -4.57 -6.98
N LEU A 142 -3.02 -5.24 -7.89
CA LEU A 142 -2.74 -4.74 -9.23
C LEU A 142 -4.00 -4.53 -10.06
N TYR A 143 -4.95 -5.44 -9.95
CA TYR A 143 -6.24 -5.28 -10.60
C TYR A 143 -6.96 -3.99 -10.17
N TRP A 144 -6.75 -3.56 -8.91
CA TRP A 144 -7.29 -2.30 -8.42
C TRP A 144 -6.52 -1.09 -8.96
N ILE A 145 -5.20 -1.20 -9.16
CA ILE A 145 -4.41 -0.18 -9.84
C ILE A 145 -4.86 -0.04 -11.30
N GLU A 146 -5.02 -1.16 -12.02
CA GLU A 146 -5.54 -1.18 -13.40
C GLU A 146 -6.96 -0.62 -13.52
N LEU A 147 -7.81 -0.76 -12.48
CA LEU A 147 -9.13 -0.15 -12.45
C LEU A 147 -9.08 1.40 -12.44
N PHE A 148 -8.00 2.00 -11.94
CA PHE A 148 -7.77 3.44 -12.01
C PHE A 148 -7.21 3.88 -13.37
N GLU A 149 -6.82 2.94 -14.25
CA GLU A 149 -6.30 3.19 -15.60
C GLU A 149 -7.35 2.99 -16.74
N ASP A 150 -8.68 3.01 -16.46
CA ASP A 150 -9.85 3.21 -17.40
C ASP A 150 -10.69 1.94 -17.83
N PRO A 151 -11.96 1.98 -18.39
CA PRO A 151 -12.78 3.12 -18.86
C PRO A 151 -14.34 3.00 -18.82
N HIS A 152 -15.06 3.32 -17.74
CA HIS A 152 -16.49 3.72 -17.82
C HIS A 152 -16.89 4.41 -16.50
N GLU A 153 -16.83 5.74 -16.47
CA GLU A 153 -17.28 6.63 -15.36
C GLU A 153 -16.59 6.34 -14.00
N ALA A 154 -15.48 7.00 -13.62
CA ALA A 154 -15.49 8.38 -13.15
C ALA A 154 -14.09 9.03 -13.03
N VAL A 155 -13.04 8.50 -13.66
CA VAL A 155 -11.65 9.02 -13.54
C VAL A 155 -10.87 8.93 -14.87
N SER A 156 -11.56 9.00 -16.03
CA SER A 156 -10.99 8.73 -17.37
C SER A 156 -10.07 9.82 -17.95
N THR A 157 -9.44 10.63 -17.10
CA THR A 157 -8.50 11.70 -17.52
C THR A 157 -7.26 11.82 -16.63
N LEU A 158 -7.12 11.00 -15.59
CA LEU A 158 -6.24 11.41 -14.48
C LEU A 158 -4.94 10.63 -14.31
N ALA A 159 -4.75 9.46 -14.90
CA ALA A 159 -3.50 8.71 -14.74
C ALA A 159 -3.00 8.12 -16.07
N SER A 160 -1.79 8.52 -16.45
CA SER A 160 -0.97 7.75 -17.38
C SER A 160 -0.15 6.74 -16.58
N ASN A 161 0.30 5.64 -17.18
CA ASN A 161 1.14 4.68 -16.45
C ASN A 161 2.44 5.33 -15.93
N GLN A 162 2.85 6.47 -16.50
CA GLN A 162 3.97 7.31 -16.05
C GLN A 162 3.73 8.01 -14.70
N THR A 163 2.47 8.21 -14.30
CA THR A 163 2.06 8.90 -13.07
C THR A 163 1.50 7.95 -12.00
N THR A 164 1.48 6.64 -12.29
CA THR A 164 1.04 5.57 -11.38
C THR A 164 2.24 4.79 -10.85
N PHE A 165 2.36 4.69 -9.52
CA PHE A 165 3.47 3.98 -8.87
C PHE A 165 2.95 2.96 -7.85
N LEU A 166 3.36 1.70 -8.00
CA LEU A 166 3.21 0.66 -6.99
C LEU A 166 4.49 0.53 -6.14
N ILE A 167 4.34 0.46 -4.83
CA ILE A 167 5.43 0.23 -3.88
C ILE A 167 5.08 -1.02 -3.09
N ASP A 168 5.87 -2.08 -3.28
CA ASP A 168 5.52 -3.43 -2.84
C ASP A 168 6.79 -4.25 -2.57
N ASP A 169 6.67 -5.34 -1.79
CA ASP A 169 7.70 -6.34 -1.57
C ASP A 169 7.47 -7.62 -2.39
N ASN A 170 6.24 -7.86 -2.83
CA ASN A 170 5.82 -9.11 -3.42
C ASN A 170 6.17 -9.17 -4.91
N LEU A 171 7.13 -10.03 -5.27
CA LEU A 171 7.60 -10.22 -6.63
C LEU A 171 6.48 -10.46 -7.66
N ASP A 172 5.44 -11.22 -7.29
CA ASP A 172 4.31 -11.49 -8.21
C ASP A 172 3.61 -10.18 -8.61
N ASN A 173 3.46 -9.25 -7.66
CA ASN A 173 2.84 -7.95 -7.89
C ASN A 173 3.77 -7.02 -8.68
N LEU A 174 5.07 -7.07 -8.41
CA LEU A 174 6.05 -6.27 -9.15
C LEU A 174 6.13 -6.70 -10.63
N LEU A 175 6.17 -8.02 -10.90
CA LEU A 175 6.19 -8.56 -12.27
C LEU A 175 4.92 -8.22 -13.04
N ALA A 176 3.76 -8.26 -12.39
CA ALA A 176 2.52 -7.93 -13.07
C ALA A 176 2.34 -6.41 -13.23
N ALA A 177 2.86 -5.56 -12.33
CA ALA A 177 2.99 -4.12 -12.60
C ALA A 177 3.86 -3.85 -13.84
N GLU A 178 5.00 -4.54 -13.97
CA GLU A 178 5.88 -4.46 -15.15
C GLU A 178 5.14 -4.83 -16.43
N ASN A 179 4.41 -5.96 -16.44
CA ASN A 179 3.65 -6.42 -17.59
C ASN A 179 2.52 -5.45 -17.98
N SER A 180 1.94 -4.75 -17.01
CA SER A 180 0.91 -3.73 -17.22
C SER A 180 1.50 -2.32 -17.43
N SER A 181 2.82 -2.20 -17.61
CA SER A 181 3.55 -0.94 -17.80
C SER A 181 3.39 0.09 -16.67
N ILE A 182 2.96 -0.35 -15.48
CA ILE A 182 2.86 0.48 -14.26
C ILE A 182 4.26 0.64 -13.65
N ASN A 183 4.61 1.85 -13.22
CA ASN A 183 5.88 2.03 -12.51
C ASN A 183 5.81 1.34 -11.15
N TYR A 184 6.92 0.75 -10.72
CA TYR A 184 6.99 0.12 -9.40
C TYR A 184 8.30 0.40 -8.68
N ILE A 185 8.28 0.23 -7.35
CA ILE A 185 9.45 0.31 -6.48
C ILE A 185 9.43 -0.93 -5.56
N ASP A 186 10.49 -1.72 -5.66
CA ASP A 186 10.70 -2.92 -4.85
C ASP A 186 11.28 -2.57 -3.47
N SER A 187 10.50 -2.80 -2.41
CA SER A 187 10.90 -2.52 -1.02
C SER A 187 11.92 -3.51 -0.44
N THR A 188 12.24 -4.60 -1.13
CA THR A 188 13.23 -5.60 -0.71
C THR A 188 14.66 -5.22 -1.10
N LYS A 189 14.84 -4.27 -2.03
CA LYS A 189 16.13 -3.92 -2.61
C LYS A 189 16.88 -2.87 -1.80
N ALA A 190 18.21 -2.95 -1.79
CA ALA A 190 19.07 -1.98 -1.11
C ALA A 190 18.88 -0.53 -1.60
N ALA A 191 18.54 -0.35 -2.87
CA ALA A 191 18.28 0.96 -3.48
C ALA A 191 16.88 1.52 -3.19
N TYR A 192 16.04 0.85 -2.39
CA TYR A 192 14.66 1.25 -2.11
C TYR A 192 14.52 2.73 -1.73
N GLN A 193 15.32 3.20 -0.77
CA GLN A 193 15.28 4.58 -0.30
C GLN A 193 15.68 5.60 -1.39
N GLN A 194 16.58 5.22 -2.30
CA GLN A 194 16.95 6.07 -3.45
C GLN A 194 15.77 6.19 -4.41
N TYR A 195 15.05 5.10 -4.68
CA TYR A 195 13.88 5.13 -5.56
C TYR A 195 12.72 5.93 -4.98
N LEU A 196 12.50 5.89 -3.66
CA LEU A 196 11.52 6.77 -3.01
C LEU A 196 11.85 8.26 -3.24
N LYS A 197 13.13 8.65 -3.15
CA LYS A 197 13.57 10.03 -3.44
C LYS A 197 13.38 10.41 -4.91
N ILE A 198 13.66 9.48 -5.84
CA ILE A 198 13.44 9.70 -7.27
C ILE A 198 11.95 9.92 -7.54
N LEU A 199 11.06 9.12 -6.94
CA LEU A 199 9.62 9.31 -7.07
C LEU A 199 9.18 10.71 -6.60
N LEU A 200 9.60 11.12 -5.39
CA LEU A 200 9.28 12.46 -4.88
C LEU A 200 9.74 13.60 -5.79
N SER A 201 10.88 13.42 -6.47
CA SER A 201 11.38 14.44 -7.41
C SER A 201 10.58 14.55 -8.71
N LYS A 202 9.78 13.53 -9.03
CA LYS A 202 8.93 13.52 -10.22
C LYS A 202 7.54 14.09 -9.98
N ILE A 203 7.01 13.94 -8.75
CA ILE A 203 5.71 14.49 -8.37
C ILE A 203 5.86 16.02 -8.22
N PRO A 204 5.07 16.84 -8.96
CA PRO A 204 5.16 18.29 -8.94
C PRO A 204 4.94 18.87 -7.53
#